data_AF-A0A930Z7H7-F1
#
_entry.id   AF-A0A930Z7H7-F1
#
_cell.length_a   1.000
_cell.length_b   1.000
_cell.length_c   1.000
_cell.angle_alpha   90.00
_cell.angle_beta   90.00
_cell.angle_gamma   90.00
#
_symmetry.space_group_name_H-M   'P 1'
#
loop_
_entity.id
_entity.type
_entity.pdbx_description
1 polymer ?
#
loop_
_entity_poly.entity_id
_entity_poly.type
_entity_poly.pdbx_seq_one_letter_code
_entity_poly.pdbx_strand_id
1 'polypeptide(L)'
;MRLVAIEGSAPREHALFGGVTRIGSAAENDIVIADASVSRSHAKIHHRRGTYQIQDLGSTNGTYVNGRKIAKHTLVSGDELRFGQVRFVVVDSTAARFRRRILFRTWIEIMVVLFAIGFGVTDYLLVTESPSVSPVSSTPVANSHPVKLPIAPDRIAAPVSKVVRISVRPPDAGPMPGWLARVNQYRAMVGVAPADENPALSAGDAAHARYLVTNYGSALAAGSPLGAEMHAENAGLPDYSSIGREAAEDSDIELWEGGRPDTYSGPKAIDGWMSIPFHRLPILSPRLRRAGYGQYCSADTCAAALNVLTDTEKLTPIPQVYKKPIEFPPNGAGIEMTKSTGEWPDPLTSCPGYALPTGLPITLQLGNWYWPKMTAFSFKRDGADAPACGFDANDYVNPQASVQLDGRNDLRDHGAMVLIPRDPLKPGSTYSVSITADEKTYSWSFKVVAK
;
A
#
# COMPACT_ATOMS: atom_id res chain seq x y z
N MET A 1 12.12 -4.91 6.73
CA MET A 1 13.32 -4.54 7.51
C MET A 1 13.71 -5.70 8.42
N ARG A 2 14.91 -5.74 9.02
CA ARG A 2 15.33 -6.80 9.96
C ARG A 2 15.91 -6.21 11.24
N LEU A 3 15.70 -6.88 12.36
CA LEU A 3 16.46 -6.68 13.60
C LEU A 3 17.48 -7.80 13.73
N VAL A 4 18.74 -7.45 13.92
CA VAL A 4 19.83 -8.40 14.12
C VAL A 4 20.37 -8.23 15.53
N ALA A 5 20.28 -9.27 16.36
CA ALA A 5 20.83 -9.24 17.72
C ALA A 5 22.36 -9.09 17.68
N ILE A 6 22.91 -8.20 18.50
CA ILE A 6 24.35 -7.91 18.56
C ILE A 6 24.95 -8.51 19.84
N GLU A 7 24.20 -8.52 20.96
CA GLU A 7 24.65 -9.02 22.26
C GLU A 7 23.51 -9.60 23.12
N GLY A 8 23.85 -10.53 24.02
CA GLY A 8 22.96 -11.05 25.08
C GLY A 8 22.17 -12.32 24.74
N SER A 9 22.21 -12.79 23.48
CA SER A 9 21.71 -14.11 23.07
C SER A 9 22.38 -14.54 21.76
N ALA A 10 22.33 -15.83 21.40
CA ALA A 10 22.85 -16.31 20.12
C ALA A 10 22.32 -15.44 18.96
N PRO A 11 23.11 -15.19 17.89
CA PRO A 11 22.70 -14.29 16.81
C PRO A 11 21.34 -14.72 16.25
N ARG A 12 20.33 -13.88 16.50
CA ARG A 12 18.95 -14.05 16.04
C ARG A 12 18.62 -12.88 15.13
N GLU A 13 18.22 -13.20 13.91
CA GLU A 13 17.64 -12.25 12.98
C GLU A 13 16.11 -12.35 13.05
N HIS A 14 15.46 -11.23 13.34
CA HIS A 14 14.01 -11.12 13.29
C HIS A 14 13.64 -10.23 12.11
N ALA A 15 12.97 -10.79 11.11
CA ALA A 15 12.39 -9.98 10.06
C ALA A 15 11.20 -9.20 10.64
N LEU A 16 11.21 -7.88 10.42
CA LEU A 16 10.09 -7.02 10.71
C LEU A 16 9.15 -7.06 9.51
N PHE A 17 7.89 -7.39 9.78
CA PHE A 17 6.83 -7.56 8.81
C PHE A 17 5.84 -6.38 8.91
N GLY A 18 4.93 -6.27 7.94
CA GLY A 18 3.86 -5.25 7.98
C GLY A 18 2.94 -5.42 9.20
N GLY A 19 2.28 -4.33 9.64
CA GLY A 19 1.43 -4.33 10.84
C GLY A 19 2.20 -4.09 12.14
N VAL A 20 1.68 -4.57 13.26
CA VAL A 20 2.30 -4.40 14.60
C VAL A 20 3.15 -5.62 14.96
N THR A 21 4.40 -5.41 15.34
CA THR A 21 5.30 -6.42 15.90
C THR A 21 5.51 -6.13 17.39
N ARG A 22 5.01 -6.99 18.28
CA ARG A 22 5.16 -6.88 19.73
C ARG A 22 6.48 -7.51 20.19
N ILE A 23 7.14 -6.86 21.13
CA ILE A 23 8.46 -7.24 21.66
C ILE A 23 8.38 -7.31 23.18
N GLY A 24 8.82 -8.42 23.76
CA GLY A 24 8.86 -8.60 25.21
C GLY A 24 9.37 -9.96 25.64
N SER A 25 9.44 -10.21 26.95
CA SER A 25 9.90 -11.50 27.49
C SER A 25 8.81 -12.57 27.57
N ALA A 26 7.55 -12.17 27.48
CA ALA A 26 6.43 -13.10 27.55
C ALA A 26 6.17 -13.79 26.18
N ALA A 27 5.67 -15.02 26.21
CA ALA A 27 5.55 -15.87 25.03
C ALA A 27 4.49 -15.39 24.02
N GLU A 28 3.58 -14.51 24.46
CA GLU A 28 2.54 -13.87 23.66
C GLU A 28 3.06 -12.78 22.69
N ASN A 29 4.34 -12.40 22.75
CA ASN A 29 4.91 -11.41 21.84
C ASN A 29 5.43 -12.05 20.55
N ASP A 30 5.43 -11.29 19.45
CA ASP A 30 5.97 -11.74 18.16
C ASP A 30 7.50 -11.95 18.21
N ILE A 31 8.21 -11.08 18.93
CA ILE A 31 9.64 -11.21 19.21
C ILE A 31 9.80 -11.43 20.72
N VAL A 32 10.06 -12.69 21.09
CA VAL A 32 10.30 -13.09 22.46
C VAL A 32 11.78 -12.96 22.79
N ILE A 33 12.10 -12.02 23.69
CA ILE A 33 13.44 -11.81 24.23
C ILE A 33 13.48 -12.36 25.65
N ALA A 34 14.03 -13.56 25.80
CA ALA A 34 14.14 -14.25 27.09
C ALA A 34 15.29 -13.68 27.93
N ASP A 35 15.10 -12.47 28.46
CA ASP A 35 16.06 -11.78 29.31
C ASP A 35 15.33 -11.07 30.47
N ALA A 36 15.87 -11.17 31.68
CA ALA A 36 15.25 -10.63 32.90
C ALA A 36 15.12 -9.10 32.90
N SER A 37 15.95 -8.40 32.11
CA SER A 37 15.87 -6.95 31.95
C SER A 37 14.78 -6.51 30.98
N VAL A 38 14.15 -7.44 30.25
CA VAL A 38 13.09 -7.16 29.29
C VAL A 38 11.72 -7.42 29.94
N SER A 39 10.92 -6.36 30.11
CA SER A 39 9.52 -6.46 30.54
C SER A 39 8.68 -7.41 29.67
N ARG A 40 7.62 -7.97 30.27
CA ARG A 40 6.72 -8.93 29.62
C ARG A 40 6.12 -8.41 28.31
N SER A 41 5.68 -7.16 28.28
CA SER A 41 5.29 -6.41 27.08
C SER A 41 6.15 -5.14 27.09
N HIS A 42 7.24 -5.12 26.32
CA HIS A 42 8.29 -4.11 26.45
C HIS A 42 8.12 -2.98 25.46
N ALA A 43 7.99 -3.33 24.18
CA ALA A 43 7.89 -2.40 23.08
C ALA A 43 7.02 -2.99 21.97
N LYS A 44 6.61 -2.13 21.04
CA LYS A 44 6.00 -2.54 19.78
C LYS A 44 6.63 -1.78 18.63
N ILE A 45 6.72 -2.41 17.47
CA ILE A 45 7.11 -1.76 16.21
C ILE A 45 5.88 -1.77 15.32
N HIS A 46 5.38 -0.59 14.95
CA HIS A 46 4.30 -0.44 13.99
C HIS A 46 4.90 -0.22 12.61
N HIS A 47 4.49 -1.04 11.65
CA HIS A 47 4.72 -0.80 10.23
C HIS A 47 3.43 -0.26 9.61
N ARG A 48 3.36 1.07 9.49
CA ARG A 48 2.25 1.78 8.88
C ARG A 48 2.82 2.66 7.76
N ARG A 49 2.20 2.57 6.59
CA ARG A 49 2.60 3.30 5.38
C ARG A 49 4.11 3.20 5.17
N GLY A 50 4.63 1.99 5.00
CA GLY A 50 6.06 1.67 4.76
C GLY A 50 7.11 2.24 5.72
N THR A 51 6.72 2.89 6.82
CA THR A 51 7.62 3.33 7.88
C THR A 51 7.51 2.37 9.05
N TYR A 52 8.64 2.09 9.70
CA TYR A 52 8.66 1.33 10.95
C TYR A 52 8.82 2.32 12.10
N GLN A 53 7.85 2.42 12.99
CA GLN A 53 7.95 3.22 14.21
C GLN A 53 7.99 2.31 15.42
N ILE A 54 9.04 2.45 16.23
CA ILE A 54 9.16 1.77 17.52
C ILE A 54 8.53 2.61 18.63
N GLN A 55 7.83 1.96 19.56
CA GLN A 55 7.23 2.56 20.74
C GLN A 55 7.53 1.73 21.98
N ASP A 56 7.94 2.38 23.06
CA ASP A 56 8.03 1.78 24.39
C ASP A 56 6.64 1.68 25.04
N LEU A 57 6.34 0.55 25.68
CA LEU A 57 5.03 0.27 26.29
C LEU A 57 4.99 0.50 27.80
N GLY A 58 5.83 1.39 28.31
CA GLY A 58 5.99 1.62 29.75
C GLY A 58 6.88 0.55 30.38
N SER A 59 7.91 0.12 29.66
CA SER A 59 8.82 -0.92 30.13
C SER A 59 9.63 -0.45 31.34
N THR A 60 9.98 -1.39 32.23
CA THR A 60 10.69 -1.08 33.48
C THR A 60 12.06 -0.46 33.23
N ASN A 61 12.80 -1.01 32.27
CA ASN A 61 14.16 -0.57 31.95
C ASN A 61 14.22 0.38 30.75
N GLY A 62 13.12 0.56 30.02
CA GLY A 62 13.05 1.45 28.86
C GLY A 62 13.57 0.85 27.56
N THR A 63 13.05 1.40 26.46
CA THR A 63 13.55 1.22 25.10
C THR A 63 14.48 2.37 24.72
N TYR A 64 15.59 2.07 24.05
CA TYR A 64 16.57 3.05 23.60
C TYR A 64 16.86 2.88 22.11
N VAL A 65 17.12 4.01 21.44
CA VAL A 65 17.63 4.06 20.07
C VAL A 65 18.90 4.89 20.06
N ASN A 66 20.00 4.33 19.55
CA ASN A 66 21.32 4.97 19.48
C ASN A 66 21.74 5.58 20.84
N GLY A 67 21.52 4.81 21.92
CA GLY A 67 21.86 5.20 23.30
C GLY A 67 20.88 6.17 23.98
N ARG A 68 19.87 6.71 23.28
CA ARG A 68 18.89 7.66 23.84
C ARG A 68 17.60 6.92 24.20
N LYS A 69 17.06 7.15 25.40
CA LYS A 69 15.77 6.57 25.82
C LYS A 69 14.66 7.20 24.99
N ILE A 70 13.76 6.37 24.44
CA ILE A 70 12.66 6.84 23.59
C ILE A 70 11.31 6.48 24.20
N ALA A 71 10.29 7.27 23.87
CA ALA A 71 8.89 6.88 23.99
C ALA A 71 8.39 6.34 22.65
N LYS A 72 8.70 7.05 21.55
CA LYS A 72 8.49 6.65 20.16
C LYS A 72 9.69 7.08 19.31
N HIS A 73 9.99 6.36 18.23
CA HIS A 73 11.03 6.71 17.25
C HIS A 73 10.75 6.07 15.88
N THR A 74 10.95 6.80 14.79
CA THR A 74 10.87 6.23 13.44
C THR A 74 12.19 5.56 13.09
N LEU A 75 12.17 4.24 12.93
CA LEU A 75 13.34 3.42 12.68
C LEU A 75 13.89 3.65 11.28
N VAL A 76 15.21 3.78 11.20
CA VAL A 76 15.97 3.76 9.94
C VAL A 76 17.01 2.65 9.97
N SER A 77 17.46 2.20 8.79
CA SER A 77 18.54 1.22 8.72
C SER A 77 19.81 1.77 9.39
N GLY A 78 20.43 0.98 10.24
CA GLY A 78 21.60 1.32 11.03
C GLY A 78 21.30 1.72 12.47
N ASP A 79 20.03 1.97 12.84
CA ASP A 79 19.68 2.27 14.22
C ASP A 79 20.03 1.10 15.17
N GLU A 80 20.71 1.39 16.26
CA GLU A 80 20.93 0.46 17.37
C GLU A 80 19.78 0.57 18.37
N LEU A 81 19.03 -0.52 18.52
CA LEU A 81 17.94 -0.64 19.48
C LEU A 81 18.43 -1.36 20.73
N ARG A 82 18.00 -0.88 21.90
CA ARG A 82 18.22 -1.58 23.17
C ARG A 82 16.92 -1.70 23.95
N PHE A 83 16.59 -2.94 24.32
CA PHE A 83 15.46 -3.30 25.18
C PHE A 83 16.02 -3.86 26.48
N GLY A 84 15.91 -3.13 27.58
CA GLY A 84 16.64 -3.50 28.80
C GLY A 84 18.15 -3.53 28.52
N GLN A 85 18.80 -4.69 28.66
CA GLN A 85 20.23 -4.88 28.35
C GLN A 85 20.49 -5.51 26.97
N VAL A 86 19.44 -5.92 26.24
CA VAL A 86 19.59 -6.64 24.97
C VAL A 86 19.63 -5.67 23.81
N ARG A 87 20.58 -5.87 22.89
CA ARG A 87 20.85 -4.95 21.77
C ARG A 87 20.59 -5.58 20.41
N PHE A 88 19.99 -4.80 19.52
CA PHE A 88 19.73 -5.14 18.13
C PHE A 88 20.19 -4.00 17.22
N VAL A 89 20.55 -4.31 15.98
CA VAL A 89 20.70 -3.30 14.92
C VAL A 89 19.62 -3.51 13.86
N VAL A 90 19.07 -2.40 13.40
CA VAL A 90 18.14 -2.35 12.29
C VAL A 90 18.90 -2.49 10.97
N VAL A 91 18.52 -3.45 10.13
CA VAL A 91 19.13 -3.67 8.82
C VAL A 91 18.06 -3.65 7.73
N ASP A 92 18.24 -2.81 6.72
CA ASP A 92 17.42 -2.89 5.52
C ASP A 92 17.85 -4.06 4.62
N SER A 93 16.88 -4.92 4.32
CA SER A 93 17.01 -6.07 3.43
C SER A 93 17.28 -5.67 1.95
N THR A 94 17.12 -4.41 1.56
CA THR A 94 17.42 -3.94 0.20
C THR A 94 18.93 -3.68 -0.03
N ALA A 95 19.65 -3.13 0.97
CA ALA A 95 21.05 -2.71 0.84
C ALA A 95 22.04 -3.88 0.70
N ALA A 96 21.74 -5.03 1.33
CA ALA A 96 22.59 -6.23 1.26
C ALA A 96 22.60 -6.88 -0.15
N ARG A 97 21.53 -6.68 -0.94
CA ARG A 97 21.40 -7.25 -2.29
C ARG A 97 22.17 -6.43 -3.34
N PHE A 98 22.34 -5.13 -3.10
CA PHE A 98 23.07 -4.24 -4.02
C PHE A 98 24.59 -4.45 -3.94
N ARG A 99 25.15 -4.68 -2.73
CA ARG A 99 26.60 -4.93 -2.56
C ARG A 99 27.09 -6.24 -3.17
N ARG A 100 26.27 -7.31 -3.17
CA ARG A 100 26.65 -8.58 -3.81
C ARG A 100 26.64 -8.52 -5.34
N ARG A 101 25.83 -7.66 -5.94
CA ARG A 101 25.77 -7.49 -7.41
C ARG A 101 26.91 -6.62 -7.96
N ILE A 102 27.34 -5.61 -7.21
CA ILE A 102 28.43 -4.71 -7.63
C ILE A 102 29.77 -5.44 -7.59
N LEU A 103 30.06 -6.20 -6.53
CA LEU A 103 31.32 -6.95 -6.43
C LEU A 103 31.42 -8.11 -7.44
N PHE A 104 30.30 -8.73 -7.82
CA PHE A 104 30.30 -9.85 -8.78
C PHE A 104 30.46 -9.37 -10.24
N ARG A 105 29.92 -8.20 -10.61
CA ARG A 105 30.06 -7.63 -11.97
C ARG A 105 31.46 -7.09 -12.24
N THR A 106 32.08 -6.38 -11.28
CA THR A 106 33.47 -5.91 -11.47
C THR A 106 34.49 -7.04 -11.48
N TRP A 107 34.29 -8.11 -10.71
CA TRP A 107 35.17 -9.29 -10.76
C TRP A 107 35.10 -10.05 -12.09
N ILE A 108 33.92 -10.18 -12.71
CA ILE A 108 33.77 -10.81 -14.03
C ILE A 108 34.38 -9.93 -15.13
N GLU A 109 34.17 -8.62 -15.12
CA GLU A 109 34.77 -7.72 -16.11
C GLU A 109 36.31 -7.69 -15.99
N ILE A 110 36.85 -7.70 -14.77
CA ILE A 110 38.30 -7.81 -14.54
C ILE A 110 38.84 -9.16 -15.05
N MET A 111 38.12 -10.28 -14.82
CA MET A 111 38.51 -11.59 -15.33
C MET A 111 38.46 -11.65 -16.86
N VAL A 112 37.44 -11.07 -17.51
CA VAL A 112 37.33 -11.02 -18.98
C VAL A 112 38.46 -10.17 -19.59
N VAL A 113 38.82 -9.05 -18.96
CA VAL A 113 39.95 -8.22 -19.41
C VAL A 113 41.30 -8.93 -19.19
N LEU A 114 41.50 -9.59 -18.05
CA LEU A 114 42.72 -10.37 -17.79
C LEU A 114 42.83 -11.60 -18.70
N PHE A 115 41.71 -12.23 -19.06
CA PHE A 115 41.66 -13.34 -20.02
C PHE A 115 41.91 -12.87 -21.46
N ALA A 116 41.39 -11.71 -21.84
CA ALA A 116 41.65 -11.09 -23.15
C ALA A 116 43.12 -10.62 -23.30
N ILE A 117 43.71 -10.06 -22.24
CA ILE A 117 45.13 -9.69 -22.22
C ILE A 117 46.03 -10.95 -22.21
N GLY A 118 45.62 -12.01 -21.52
CA GLY A 118 46.35 -13.29 -21.48
C GLY A 118 46.34 -14.06 -22.80
N PHE A 119 45.25 -13.99 -23.57
CA PHE A 119 45.18 -14.57 -24.93
C PHE A 119 45.88 -13.71 -25.98
N GLY A 120 45.95 -12.38 -25.80
CA GLY A 120 46.65 -11.47 -26.72
C GLY A 120 48.18 -11.61 -26.76
N VAL A 121 48.79 -12.38 -25.84
CA VAL A 121 50.24 -12.58 -25.75
C VAL A 121 50.70 -13.93 -26.33
N THR A 122 49.79 -14.81 -26.76
CA THR A 122 50.17 -16.15 -27.29
C THR A 122 49.97 -16.34 -28.80
N ASP A 123 49.29 -15.42 -29.49
CA ASP A 123 49.10 -15.50 -30.96
C ASP A 123 50.01 -14.54 -31.78
N TYR A 124 50.95 -13.82 -31.14
CA TYR A 124 51.87 -12.90 -31.84
C TYR A 124 53.17 -13.56 -32.33
N LEU A 125 53.23 -14.88 -32.44
CA LEU A 125 54.36 -15.56 -33.09
C LEU A 125 53.83 -16.77 -33.83
N LEU A 126 53.33 -16.55 -35.05
CA LEU A 126 53.77 -17.24 -36.26
C LEU A 126 52.88 -16.87 -37.46
N VAL A 127 53.55 -16.70 -38.59
CA VAL A 127 53.07 -16.67 -39.98
C VAL A 127 52.81 -15.28 -40.59
N THR A 128 53.80 -14.97 -41.43
CA THR A 128 53.95 -13.95 -42.45
C THR A 128 53.17 -14.28 -43.73
N GLU A 129 52.60 -13.25 -44.37
CA GLU A 129 52.77 -12.85 -45.80
C GLU A 129 51.48 -12.32 -46.47
N SER A 130 51.54 -11.00 -46.73
CA SER A 130 51.23 -10.25 -47.96
C SER A 130 49.82 -10.22 -48.59
N PRO A 131 49.46 -9.08 -49.24
CA PRO A 131 48.07 -8.65 -49.44
C PRO A 131 47.62 -8.66 -50.91
N SER A 132 46.30 -8.78 -51.16
CA SER A 132 45.71 -8.40 -52.46
C SER A 132 44.22 -7.99 -52.36
N VAL A 133 44.00 -6.68 -52.37
CA VAL A 133 43.16 -5.91 -53.31
C VAL A 133 41.78 -6.45 -53.74
N SER A 134 40.75 -5.70 -53.33
CA SER A 134 39.64 -5.10 -54.12
C SER A 134 38.18 -5.44 -53.78
N PRO A 135 37.26 -4.47 -53.98
CA PRO A 135 35.91 -4.47 -53.39
C PRO A 135 34.82 -4.82 -54.42
N VAL A 136 33.70 -5.41 -53.99
CA VAL A 136 32.49 -5.48 -54.82
C VAL A 136 31.22 -5.34 -53.97
N SER A 137 30.44 -4.33 -54.36
CA SER A 137 29.03 -4.07 -54.06
C SER A 137 28.11 -5.10 -54.71
N SER A 138 27.02 -5.49 -54.06
CA SER A 138 25.65 -5.38 -54.61
C SER A 138 24.62 -6.14 -53.77
N THR A 139 23.43 -5.56 -53.76
CA THR A 139 22.17 -5.96 -53.11
C THR A 139 21.49 -7.14 -53.86
N PRO A 140 20.17 -7.38 -53.75
CA PRO A 140 19.44 -8.12 -52.71
C PRO A 140 18.59 -9.29 -53.29
N VAL A 141 18.29 -10.36 -52.53
CA VAL A 141 17.22 -11.34 -52.88
C VAL A 141 16.73 -11.98 -51.57
N ALA A 142 15.56 -11.64 -51.04
CA ALA A 142 14.18 -12.06 -51.37
C ALA A 142 13.77 -13.46 -50.88
N ASN A 143 12.67 -13.43 -50.11
CA ASN A 143 11.60 -14.41 -49.97
C ASN A 143 11.86 -15.74 -49.25
N SER A 144 11.16 -15.93 -48.13
CA SER A 144 10.13 -16.99 -48.05
C SER A 144 9.06 -16.66 -46.99
N HIS A 145 7.87 -17.16 -47.29
CA HIS A 145 6.54 -16.74 -46.85
C HIS A 145 6.08 -17.31 -45.49
N PRO A 146 4.94 -16.80 -44.95
CA PRO A 146 4.50 -17.05 -43.59
C PRO A 146 3.75 -18.38 -43.45
N VAL A 147 3.91 -19.04 -42.31
CA VAL A 147 3.08 -20.19 -41.95
C VAL A 147 1.74 -19.70 -41.39
N LYS A 148 0.70 -19.84 -42.21
CA LYS A 148 -0.72 -19.86 -41.81
C LYS A 148 -1.01 -21.18 -41.08
N LEU A 149 -1.69 -21.10 -39.94
CA LEU A 149 -2.46 -22.22 -39.38
C LEU A 149 -3.96 -21.91 -39.52
N PRO A 150 -4.83 -22.91 -39.77
CA PRO A 150 -6.18 -22.70 -40.25
C PRO A 150 -7.20 -22.55 -39.12
N ILE A 151 -8.17 -21.66 -39.35
CA ILE A 151 -9.44 -21.58 -38.65
C ILE A 151 -10.45 -22.44 -39.43
N ALA A 152 -11.24 -23.25 -38.71
CA ALA A 152 -12.54 -23.74 -39.18
C ALA A 152 -13.51 -23.86 -37.99
N PRO A 153 -14.83 -23.74 -38.20
CA PRO A 153 -15.68 -22.93 -37.34
C PRO A 153 -16.74 -23.68 -36.52
N ASP A 154 -17.32 -22.90 -35.61
CA ASP A 154 -18.64 -22.96 -34.97
C ASP A 154 -19.01 -24.12 -34.04
N ARG A 155 -19.32 -23.72 -32.79
CA ARG A 155 -20.68 -23.81 -32.24
C ARG A 155 -20.87 -22.86 -31.06
N ILE A 156 -21.86 -21.99 -31.20
CA ILE A 156 -22.44 -21.14 -30.15
C ILE A 156 -23.14 -22.05 -29.13
N ALA A 157 -22.77 -21.93 -27.86
CA ALA A 157 -23.59 -22.34 -26.73
C ALA A 157 -23.54 -21.23 -25.67
N ALA A 158 -24.72 -20.80 -25.23
CA ALA A 158 -24.97 -19.72 -24.28
C ALA A 158 -24.27 -19.91 -22.92
N PRO A 159 -24.02 -18.83 -22.15
CA PRO A 159 -23.27 -18.92 -20.91
C PRO A 159 -24.09 -19.60 -19.81
N VAL A 160 -23.64 -20.77 -19.36
CA VAL A 160 -24.06 -21.31 -18.06
C VAL A 160 -23.28 -20.52 -17.01
N SER A 161 -23.97 -19.58 -16.37
CA SER A 161 -23.52 -18.84 -15.20
C SER A 161 -23.09 -19.80 -14.08
N LYS A 162 -21.81 -20.15 -14.03
CA LYS A 162 -21.23 -20.68 -12.78
C LYS A 162 -21.05 -19.53 -11.82
N VAL A 163 -22.09 -19.27 -11.03
CA VAL A 163 -21.96 -18.55 -9.77
C VAL A 163 -21.00 -19.35 -8.90
N VAL A 164 -19.73 -18.95 -8.89
CA VAL A 164 -18.76 -19.48 -7.94
C VAL A 164 -19.08 -18.84 -6.59
N ARG A 165 -19.88 -19.51 -5.76
CA ARG A 165 -20.02 -19.15 -4.35
C ARG A 165 -18.78 -19.64 -3.60
N ILE A 166 -17.85 -18.73 -3.29
CA ILE A 166 -16.83 -18.96 -2.26
C ILE A 166 -17.14 -18.04 -1.08
N SER A 167 -17.76 -18.63 -0.05
CA SER A 167 -17.41 -18.45 1.37
C SER A 167 -18.49 -19.18 2.16
N VAL A 168 -18.16 -20.35 2.72
CA VAL A 168 -19.06 -21.02 3.67
C VAL A 168 -18.89 -20.28 4.99
N ARG A 169 -19.68 -19.23 5.18
CA ARG A 169 -19.83 -18.57 6.47
C ARG A 169 -20.39 -19.60 7.47
N PRO A 170 -19.94 -19.60 8.74
CA PRO A 170 -20.57 -20.42 9.77
C PRO A 170 -22.09 -20.17 9.78
N PRO A 171 -22.92 -21.21 9.92
CA PRO A 171 -24.38 -21.10 9.89
C PRO A 171 -24.94 -20.10 10.92
N ASP A 172 -24.19 -19.83 11.99
CA ASP A 172 -24.63 -19.03 13.14
C ASP A 172 -24.18 -17.56 13.07
N ALA A 173 -23.52 -17.15 11.99
CA ALA A 173 -23.12 -15.76 11.84
C ALA A 173 -24.33 -14.90 11.48
N GLY A 174 -24.80 -14.07 12.43
CA GLY A 174 -25.91 -13.12 12.25
C GLY A 174 -25.75 -12.20 11.02
N PRO A 175 -26.75 -11.35 10.69
CA PRO A 175 -26.72 -10.54 9.47
C PRO A 175 -25.42 -9.72 9.35
N MET A 176 -24.84 -9.67 8.14
CA MET A 176 -23.60 -8.94 7.89
C MET A 176 -23.82 -7.44 8.16
N PRO A 177 -22.96 -6.77 8.95
CA PRO A 177 -23.06 -5.33 9.17
C PRO A 177 -23.04 -4.56 7.85
N GLY A 178 -23.82 -3.47 7.75
CA GLY A 178 -23.93 -2.69 6.52
C GLY A 178 -22.58 -2.17 6.00
N TRP A 179 -21.69 -1.73 6.90
CA TRP A 179 -20.34 -1.28 6.53
C TRP A 179 -19.53 -2.41 5.87
N LEU A 180 -19.58 -3.63 6.42
CA LEU A 180 -18.83 -4.77 5.91
C LEU A 180 -19.40 -5.25 4.59
N ALA A 181 -20.73 -5.24 4.45
CA ALA A 181 -21.39 -5.51 3.18
C ALA A 181 -20.95 -4.52 2.10
N ARG A 182 -20.79 -3.24 2.45
CA ARG A 182 -20.32 -2.21 1.52
C ARG A 182 -18.84 -2.37 1.15
N VAL A 183 -17.96 -2.67 2.11
CA VAL A 183 -16.55 -3.03 1.82
C VAL A 183 -16.49 -4.21 0.85
N ASN A 184 -17.25 -5.27 1.15
CA ASN A 184 -17.26 -6.48 0.34
C ASN A 184 -17.89 -6.28 -1.05
N GLN A 185 -18.79 -5.31 -1.21
CA GLN A 185 -19.31 -4.90 -2.52
C GLN A 185 -18.18 -4.35 -3.40
N TYR A 186 -17.35 -3.43 -2.88
CA TYR A 186 -16.21 -2.88 -3.62
C TYR A 186 -15.14 -3.93 -3.92
N ARG A 187 -14.87 -4.82 -2.95
CA ARG A 187 -13.93 -5.93 -3.13
C ARG A 187 -14.40 -6.89 -4.23
N ALA A 188 -15.70 -7.19 -4.27
CA ALA A 188 -16.30 -8.00 -5.33
C ALA A 188 -16.18 -7.34 -6.71
N MET A 189 -16.35 -6.01 -6.81
CA MET A 189 -16.21 -5.27 -8.08
C MET A 189 -14.82 -5.46 -8.72
N VAL A 190 -13.76 -5.51 -7.90
CA VAL A 190 -12.39 -5.69 -8.39
C VAL A 190 -11.93 -7.16 -8.40
N GLY A 191 -12.80 -8.08 -7.99
CA GLY A 191 -12.55 -9.53 -8.03
C GLY A 191 -11.58 -10.02 -6.95
N VAL A 192 -11.52 -9.38 -5.79
CA VAL A 192 -10.76 -9.86 -4.63
C VAL A 192 -11.69 -10.51 -3.59
N ALA A 193 -11.14 -11.42 -2.77
CA ALA A 193 -11.91 -12.17 -1.78
C ALA A 193 -12.59 -11.24 -0.76
N PRO A 194 -13.77 -11.57 -0.22
CA PRO A 194 -14.37 -10.77 0.85
C PRO A 194 -13.48 -10.75 2.11
N ALA A 195 -13.65 -9.71 2.92
CA ALA A 195 -13.10 -9.60 4.27
C ALA A 195 -14.17 -9.98 5.31
N ASP A 196 -13.70 -10.41 6.48
CA ASP A 196 -14.52 -10.68 7.67
C ASP A 196 -14.40 -9.52 8.68
N GLU A 197 -15.35 -9.42 9.61
CA GLU A 197 -15.22 -8.51 10.74
C GLU A 197 -14.25 -9.07 11.78
N ASN A 198 -13.43 -8.19 12.37
CA ASN A 198 -12.74 -8.43 13.63
C ASN A 198 -13.43 -7.63 14.75
N PRO A 199 -14.25 -8.28 15.60
CA PRO A 199 -15.02 -7.57 16.64
C PRO A 199 -14.16 -6.81 17.65
N ALA A 200 -12.93 -7.27 17.92
CA ALA A 200 -12.03 -6.57 18.84
C ALA A 200 -11.53 -5.24 18.26
N LEU A 201 -11.28 -5.21 16.95
CA LEU A 201 -10.95 -3.96 16.26
C LEU A 201 -12.17 -3.05 16.15
N SER A 202 -13.33 -3.59 15.77
CA SER A 202 -14.58 -2.81 15.75
C SER A 202 -14.86 -2.14 17.11
N ALA A 203 -14.58 -2.84 18.22
CA ALA A 203 -14.71 -2.27 19.55
C ALA A 203 -13.71 -1.12 19.82
N GLY A 204 -12.45 -1.27 19.41
CA GLY A 204 -11.45 -0.20 19.48
C GLY A 204 -11.82 1.01 18.63
N ASP A 205 -12.22 0.77 17.38
CA ASP A 205 -12.65 1.79 16.42
C ASP A 205 -13.86 2.56 16.94
N ALA A 206 -14.82 1.86 17.58
CA ALA A 206 -16.00 2.49 18.16
C ALA A 206 -15.67 3.30 19.41
N ALA A 207 -14.73 2.81 20.24
CA ALA A 207 -14.23 3.54 21.39
C ALA A 207 -13.51 4.83 20.96
N HIS A 208 -12.69 4.75 19.92
CA HIS A 208 -11.97 5.92 19.41
C HIS A 208 -12.90 6.94 18.75
N ALA A 209 -13.85 6.49 17.92
CA ALA A 209 -14.87 7.36 17.35
C ALA A 209 -15.65 8.12 18.44
N ARG A 210 -15.98 7.45 19.55
CA ARG A 210 -16.60 8.09 20.71
C ARG A 210 -15.68 9.12 21.35
N TYR A 211 -14.42 8.78 21.60
CA TYR A 211 -13.43 9.71 22.16
C TYR A 211 -13.31 10.99 21.33
N LEU A 212 -13.26 10.87 20.00
CA LEU A 212 -13.16 12.03 19.09
C LEU A 212 -14.38 12.95 19.22
N VAL A 213 -15.59 12.40 19.16
CA VAL A 213 -16.82 13.20 19.25
C VAL A 213 -16.99 13.81 20.65
N THR A 214 -16.68 13.07 21.71
CA THR A 214 -16.80 13.58 23.09
C THR A 214 -15.88 14.75 23.35
N ASN A 215 -14.62 14.68 22.89
CA ASN A 215 -13.60 15.68 23.24
C ASN A 215 -13.46 16.79 22.22
N TYR A 216 -13.77 16.51 20.96
CA TYR A 216 -13.55 17.44 19.86
C TYR A 216 -14.82 17.76 19.07
N GLY A 217 -15.98 17.15 19.38
CA GLY A 217 -17.22 17.34 18.63
C GLY A 217 -17.61 18.80 18.42
N SER A 218 -17.54 19.63 19.48
CA SER A 218 -17.84 21.06 19.37
C SER A 218 -16.85 21.83 18.47
N ALA A 219 -15.56 21.47 18.51
CA ALA A 219 -14.54 22.09 17.67
C ALA A 219 -14.70 21.66 16.21
N LEU A 220 -15.01 20.37 16.00
CA LEU A 220 -15.29 19.79 14.69
C LEU A 220 -16.54 20.42 14.05
N ALA A 221 -17.62 20.58 14.81
CA ALA A 221 -18.84 21.27 14.35
C ALA A 221 -18.62 22.76 14.03
N ALA A 222 -17.54 23.35 14.56
CA ALA A 222 -17.12 24.71 14.21
C ALA A 222 -16.14 24.74 13.02
N GLY A 223 -15.93 23.61 12.33
CA GLY A 223 -15.02 23.49 11.19
C GLY A 223 -13.54 23.47 11.57
N SER A 224 -13.18 23.21 12.84
CA SER A 224 -11.78 23.17 13.27
C SER A 224 -11.13 21.85 12.85
N PRO A 225 -10.04 21.86 12.05
CA PRO A 225 -9.34 20.63 11.68
C PRO A 225 -8.54 20.07 12.85
N LEU A 226 -8.64 18.76 13.10
CA LEU A 226 -7.81 18.07 14.11
C LEU A 226 -6.44 17.64 13.61
N GLY A 227 -6.26 17.49 12.29
CA GLY A 227 -5.00 17.03 11.71
C GLY A 227 -4.50 15.76 12.38
N ALA A 228 -3.22 15.74 12.81
CA ALA A 228 -2.62 14.57 13.47
C ALA A 228 -3.25 14.21 14.83
N GLU A 229 -3.92 15.14 15.51
CA GLU A 229 -4.57 14.87 16.81
C GLU A 229 -5.71 13.86 16.69
N MET A 230 -6.31 13.72 15.50
CA MET A 230 -7.35 12.74 15.23
C MET A 230 -6.86 11.28 15.30
N HIS A 231 -5.55 11.07 15.37
CA HIS A 231 -4.91 9.76 15.50
C HIS A 231 -4.28 9.54 16.88
N ALA A 232 -4.77 10.26 17.90
CA ALA A 232 -4.28 10.15 19.26
C ALA A 232 -5.42 10.18 20.29
N GLU A 233 -5.16 9.59 21.45
CA GLU A 233 -5.98 9.80 22.65
C GLU A 233 -5.12 10.28 23.81
N ASN A 234 -5.67 11.22 24.58
CA ASN A 234 -5.07 11.74 25.80
C ASN A 234 -5.72 11.06 27.01
N ALA A 235 -4.90 10.39 27.82
CA ALA A 235 -5.36 9.66 29.02
C ALA A 235 -6.02 10.53 30.09
N GLY A 236 -5.84 11.86 30.04
CA GLY A 236 -6.49 12.81 30.94
C GLY A 236 -7.87 13.28 30.50
N LEU A 237 -8.34 12.88 29.31
CA LEU A 237 -9.62 13.33 28.76
C LEU A 237 -10.73 12.27 28.89
N PRO A 238 -12.01 12.68 28.97
CA PRO A 238 -13.16 11.76 28.97
C PRO A 238 -13.14 10.76 27.82
N ASP A 239 -13.75 9.58 28.03
CA ASP A 239 -13.84 8.48 27.06
C ASP A 239 -12.50 7.92 26.54
N TYR A 240 -11.36 8.29 27.15
CA TYR A 240 -10.09 7.62 26.88
C TYR A 240 -10.21 6.11 27.17
N SER A 241 -9.66 5.30 26.26
CA SER A 241 -9.50 3.88 26.49
C SER A 241 -8.23 3.34 25.85
N SER A 242 -7.65 2.27 26.41
CA SER A 242 -6.45 1.67 25.82
C SER A 242 -6.71 1.09 24.43
N ILE A 243 -7.91 0.54 24.18
CA ILE A 243 -8.32 0.00 22.88
C ILE A 243 -8.64 1.10 21.86
N GLY A 244 -9.21 2.23 22.31
CA GLY A 244 -9.43 3.41 21.49
C GLY A 244 -8.11 4.07 21.10
N ARG A 245 -7.17 4.21 22.05
CA ARG A 245 -5.81 4.69 21.78
C ARG A 245 -5.07 3.84 20.73
N GLU A 246 -5.25 2.52 20.75
CA GLU A 246 -4.67 1.63 19.73
C GLU A 246 -5.35 1.84 18.38
N ALA A 247 -6.68 1.88 18.35
CA ALA A 247 -7.43 2.18 17.13
C ALA A 247 -7.10 3.56 16.54
N ALA A 248 -6.85 4.58 17.37
CA ALA A 248 -6.45 5.92 16.94
C ALA A 248 -5.18 5.89 16.08
N GLU A 249 -4.20 5.06 16.47
CA GLU A 249 -2.91 4.95 15.80
C GLU A 249 -3.01 4.20 14.46
N ASP A 250 -3.92 3.23 14.38
CA ASP A 250 -3.92 2.23 13.31
C ASP A 250 -5.08 2.36 12.32
N SER A 251 -6.12 3.14 12.65
CA SER A 251 -7.34 3.24 11.84
C SER A 251 -7.32 4.43 10.91
N ASP A 252 -8.06 4.27 9.82
CA ASP A 252 -8.47 5.35 8.95
C ASP A 252 -9.66 6.07 9.58
N ILE A 253 -9.67 7.41 9.58
CA ILE A 253 -10.66 8.22 10.30
C ILE A 253 -11.44 9.10 9.33
N GLU A 254 -12.76 9.13 9.48
CA GLU A 254 -13.65 10.03 8.75
C GLU A 254 -14.53 10.80 9.74
N LEU A 255 -14.66 12.11 9.52
CA LEU A 255 -15.42 13.02 10.36
C LEU A 255 -16.43 13.77 9.50
N TRP A 256 -17.64 13.99 10.02
CA TRP A 256 -18.63 14.80 9.33
C TRP A 256 -19.62 15.48 10.29
N GLU A 257 -20.19 16.58 9.79
CA GLU A 257 -21.24 17.35 10.45
C GLU A 257 -22.65 16.88 10.03
N GLY A 258 -23.66 17.16 10.86
CA GLY A 258 -25.08 17.03 10.54
C GLY A 258 -25.63 15.60 10.49
N GLY A 259 -24.94 14.63 11.09
CA GLY A 259 -25.41 13.25 11.15
C GLY A 259 -26.42 13.05 12.27
N ARG A 260 -27.71 12.88 11.94
CA ARG A 260 -28.57 12.12 12.86
C ARG A 260 -28.02 10.69 12.92
N PRO A 261 -28.06 10.01 14.09
CA PRO A 261 -27.54 8.64 14.23
C PRO A 261 -28.09 7.64 13.21
N ASP A 262 -29.24 7.95 12.59
CA ASP A 262 -29.96 7.13 11.61
C ASP A 262 -29.71 7.51 10.12
N THR A 263 -29.08 8.65 9.81
CA THR A 263 -28.98 9.15 8.42
C THR A 263 -27.59 9.00 7.77
N TYR A 264 -26.55 8.71 8.55
CA TYR A 264 -25.19 8.45 8.04
C TYR A 264 -24.70 7.09 8.53
N SER A 265 -25.10 6.05 7.79
CA SER A 265 -24.77 4.67 8.08
C SER A 265 -23.34 4.32 7.65
N GLY A 266 -22.70 3.34 8.29
CA GLY A 266 -21.38 2.84 7.91
C GLY A 266 -21.08 2.71 6.41
N PRO A 267 -21.99 2.24 5.53
CA PRO A 267 -21.81 2.30 4.07
C PRO A 267 -21.34 3.64 3.50
N LYS A 268 -21.80 4.77 4.05
CA LYS A 268 -21.48 6.10 3.54
C LYS A 268 -20.05 6.53 3.90
N ALA A 269 -19.54 6.12 5.07
CA ALA A 269 -18.12 6.30 5.40
C ALA A 269 -17.22 5.42 4.51
N ILE A 270 -17.65 4.18 4.24
CA ILE A 270 -16.96 3.33 3.25
C ILE A 270 -16.90 4.00 1.88
N ASP A 271 -17.98 4.64 1.41
CA ASP A 271 -17.98 5.40 0.15
C ASP A 271 -17.00 6.58 0.20
N GLY A 272 -16.90 7.26 1.35
CA GLY A 272 -15.94 8.34 1.61
C GLY A 272 -14.50 7.87 1.36
N TRP A 273 -14.04 6.84 2.08
CA TRP A 273 -12.69 6.28 1.89
C TRP A 273 -12.46 5.68 0.50
N MET A 274 -13.50 5.16 -0.16
CA MET A 274 -13.40 4.65 -1.53
C MET A 274 -13.32 5.76 -2.59
N SER A 275 -13.73 6.98 -2.25
CA SER A 275 -13.66 8.16 -3.12
C SER A 275 -12.26 8.79 -3.22
N ILE A 276 -11.32 8.35 -2.38
CA ILE A 276 -9.97 8.87 -2.26
C ILE A 276 -8.91 7.77 -2.48
N PRO A 277 -7.72 8.07 -3.03
CA PRO A 277 -6.81 7.05 -3.49
C PRO A 277 -6.11 6.28 -2.37
N PHE A 278 -5.49 6.92 -1.38
CA PHE A 278 -4.64 6.25 -0.39
C PHE A 278 -5.43 5.31 0.54
N HIS A 279 -6.55 5.75 1.10
CA HIS A 279 -7.41 4.94 1.99
C HIS A 279 -8.05 3.76 1.26
N ARG A 280 -8.34 3.92 -0.05
CA ARG A 280 -8.86 2.84 -0.88
C ARG A 280 -7.86 1.70 -1.10
N LEU A 281 -6.55 1.99 -1.14
CA LEU A 281 -5.54 0.98 -1.47
C LEU A 281 -5.62 -0.26 -0.56
N PRO A 282 -5.56 -0.14 0.77
CA PRO A 282 -5.62 -1.29 1.66
C PRO A 282 -7.00 -1.97 1.67
N ILE A 283 -8.10 -1.22 1.48
CA ILE A 283 -9.46 -1.78 1.41
C ILE A 283 -9.59 -2.76 0.25
N LEU A 284 -8.95 -2.48 -0.89
CA LEU A 284 -8.97 -3.34 -2.07
C LEU A 284 -7.83 -4.37 -2.11
N SER A 285 -6.93 -4.36 -1.12
CA SER A 285 -5.82 -5.30 -1.09
C SER A 285 -6.31 -6.76 -1.07
N PRO A 286 -5.77 -7.66 -1.92
CA PRO A 286 -6.05 -9.09 -1.86
C PRO A 286 -5.65 -9.75 -0.53
N ARG A 287 -4.83 -9.05 0.27
CA ARG A 287 -4.33 -9.49 1.57
C ARG A 287 -5.19 -9.04 2.75
N LEU A 288 -6.15 -8.14 2.53
CA LEU A 288 -7.13 -7.82 3.56
C LEU A 288 -8.01 -9.04 3.81
N ARG A 289 -8.03 -9.48 5.06
CA ARG A 289 -8.78 -10.66 5.51
C ARG A 289 -9.77 -10.31 6.58
N ARG A 290 -9.39 -9.41 7.50
CA ARG A 290 -10.26 -8.92 8.55
C ARG A 290 -10.20 -7.41 8.63
N ALA A 291 -11.32 -6.79 8.99
CA ALA A 291 -11.40 -5.36 9.25
C ALA A 291 -12.20 -5.09 10.53
N GLY A 292 -11.85 -4.02 11.23
CA GLY A 292 -12.68 -3.39 12.26
C GLY A 292 -13.37 -2.17 11.70
N TYR A 293 -14.55 -1.86 12.24
CA TYR A 293 -15.20 -0.59 11.99
C TYR A 293 -15.95 -0.13 13.24
N GLY A 294 -15.89 1.16 13.51
CA GLY A 294 -16.65 1.78 14.58
C GLY A 294 -17.09 3.17 14.21
N GLN A 295 -18.28 3.54 14.69
CA GLN A 295 -18.82 4.88 14.51
C GLN A 295 -19.46 5.37 15.79
N TYR A 296 -19.44 6.68 15.99
CA TYR A 296 -20.17 7.33 17.06
C TYR A 296 -20.65 8.71 16.59
N CYS A 297 -21.85 9.09 17.00
CA CYS A 297 -22.46 10.38 16.67
C CYS A 297 -23.07 10.99 17.93
N SER A 298 -22.88 12.29 18.13
CA SER A 298 -23.53 13.07 19.18
C SER A 298 -23.92 14.45 18.63
N ALA A 299 -25.16 14.86 18.88
CA ALA A 299 -25.76 16.08 18.33
C ALA A 299 -25.63 16.16 16.80
N ASP A 300 -24.67 16.95 16.31
CA ASP A 300 -24.43 17.23 14.89
C ASP A 300 -23.03 16.80 14.43
N THR A 301 -22.31 15.97 15.19
CA THR A 301 -20.98 15.49 14.80
C THR A 301 -20.90 13.98 14.89
N CYS A 302 -20.34 13.39 13.86
CA CYS A 302 -20.04 11.97 13.80
C CYS A 302 -18.56 11.76 13.49
N ALA A 303 -18.05 10.67 14.03
CA ALA A 303 -16.77 10.09 13.66
C ALA A 303 -16.96 8.63 13.28
N ALA A 304 -16.18 8.17 12.31
CA ALA A 304 -15.99 6.76 12.03
C ALA A 304 -14.50 6.44 11.95
N ALA A 305 -14.17 5.23 12.37
CA ALA A 305 -12.86 4.63 12.26
C ALA A 305 -12.98 3.30 11.51
N LEU A 306 -12.04 3.04 10.60
CA LEU A 306 -11.91 1.77 9.87
C LEU A 306 -10.49 1.24 10.04
N ASN A 307 -10.38 0.07 10.67
CA ASN A 307 -9.11 -0.63 10.81
C ASN A 307 -9.00 -1.76 9.78
N VAL A 308 -8.07 -1.65 8.84
CA VAL A 308 -7.87 -2.65 7.78
C VAL A 308 -6.63 -3.52 8.09
N LEU A 309 -6.87 -4.72 8.62
CA LEU A 309 -5.79 -5.70 8.83
C LEU A 309 -5.47 -6.43 7.53
N THR A 310 -4.36 -6.05 6.91
CA THR A 310 -3.70 -6.96 5.97
C THR A 310 -2.95 -8.00 6.81
N ASP A 311 -3.29 -9.28 6.64
CA ASP A 311 -2.72 -10.35 7.47
C ASP A 311 -1.18 -10.25 7.49
N THR A 312 -0.64 -10.24 8.70
CA THR A 312 0.78 -10.26 9.04
C THR A 312 1.42 -11.64 8.85
N GLU A 313 0.69 -12.60 8.26
CA GLU A 313 1.15 -13.97 8.06
C GLU A 313 2.49 -13.99 7.29
N LYS A 314 3.55 -14.31 8.04
CA LYS A 314 4.91 -14.69 7.60
C LYS A 314 5.30 -14.11 6.24
N LEU A 315 5.52 -12.81 6.23
CA LEU A 315 5.91 -12.10 5.02
C LEU A 315 7.34 -12.41 4.62
N THR A 316 7.55 -13.22 3.59
CA THR A 316 8.79 -13.12 2.85
C THR A 316 8.85 -11.74 2.18
N PRO A 317 9.88 -10.92 2.44
CA PRO A 317 10.03 -9.56 1.88
C PRO A 317 10.43 -9.62 0.40
N ILE A 318 9.60 -10.26 -0.40
CA ILE A 318 9.76 -10.47 -1.84
C ILE A 318 8.62 -9.69 -2.50
N PRO A 319 8.90 -8.83 -3.50
CA PRO A 319 7.85 -8.18 -4.28
C PRO A 319 6.82 -9.21 -4.78
N GLN A 320 5.56 -9.01 -4.43
CA GLN A 320 4.46 -9.89 -4.80
C GLN A 320 3.61 -9.22 -5.87
N VAL A 321 3.98 -9.39 -7.13
CA VAL A 321 3.16 -8.92 -8.26
C VAL A 321 1.85 -9.69 -8.27
N TYR A 322 0.73 -8.97 -8.33
CA TYR A 322 -0.59 -9.56 -8.40
C TYR A 322 -0.76 -10.32 -9.72
N LYS A 323 -1.40 -11.50 -9.64
CA LYS A 323 -1.76 -12.28 -10.83
C LYS A 323 -2.66 -11.49 -11.77
N LYS A 324 -3.53 -10.64 -11.21
CA LYS A 324 -4.41 -9.73 -11.92
C LYS A 324 -4.25 -8.34 -11.30
N PRO A 325 -4.06 -7.27 -12.10
CA PRO A 325 -4.02 -5.91 -11.58
C PRO A 325 -5.37 -5.55 -10.95
N ILE A 326 -5.33 -4.65 -9.97
CA ILE A 326 -6.54 -4.09 -9.36
C ILE A 326 -6.72 -2.69 -9.95
N GLU A 327 -7.68 -2.60 -10.87
CA GLU A 327 -8.12 -1.36 -11.48
C GLU A 327 -9.32 -0.83 -10.67
N PHE A 328 -9.28 0.45 -10.33
CA PHE A 328 -10.44 1.13 -9.78
C PHE A 328 -10.64 2.49 -10.46
N PRO A 329 -11.83 2.76 -11.02
CA PRO A 329 -12.94 1.82 -11.23
C PRO A 329 -12.52 0.63 -12.12
N PRO A 330 -13.06 -0.59 -11.90
CA PRO A 330 -12.63 -1.77 -12.65
C PRO A 330 -13.14 -1.74 -14.09
N ASN A 331 -12.45 -2.45 -14.99
CA ASN A 331 -12.84 -2.56 -16.39
C ASN A 331 -14.32 -2.98 -16.57
N GLY A 332 -15.04 -2.23 -17.40
CA GLY A 332 -16.45 -2.44 -17.71
C GLY A 332 -17.44 -2.03 -16.61
N ALA A 333 -16.98 -1.47 -15.49
CA ALA A 333 -17.86 -1.13 -14.38
C ALA A 333 -18.73 0.11 -14.66
N GLY A 334 -19.95 0.09 -14.11
CA GLY A 334 -20.76 1.29 -13.90
C GLY A 334 -20.55 1.82 -12.48
N ILE A 335 -20.23 3.10 -12.33
CA ILE A 335 -20.04 3.76 -11.04
C ILE A 335 -20.93 4.99 -10.90
N GLU A 336 -21.38 5.28 -9.68
CA GLU A 336 -22.15 6.50 -9.38
C GLU A 336 -21.28 7.62 -8.81
N MET A 337 -20.12 7.25 -8.26
CA MET A 337 -19.21 8.17 -7.59
C MET A 337 -18.44 9.01 -8.61
N THR A 338 -18.49 10.33 -8.48
CA THR A 338 -17.95 11.23 -9.51
C THR A 338 -16.76 12.07 -9.06
N LYS A 339 -16.55 12.24 -7.76
CA LYS A 339 -15.61 13.23 -7.22
C LYS A 339 -14.85 12.71 -6.01
N SER A 340 -13.72 13.36 -5.72
CA SER A 340 -12.98 13.25 -4.45
C SER A 340 -13.30 14.45 -3.54
N THR A 341 -13.25 14.22 -2.22
CA THR A 341 -13.56 15.23 -1.19
C THR A 341 -12.37 15.60 -0.29
N GLY A 342 -11.17 15.12 -0.60
CA GLY A 342 -9.94 15.43 0.13
C GLY A 342 -9.43 14.26 0.97
N GLU A 343 -8.11 14.18 1.12
CA GLU A 343 -7.43 13.04 1.73
C GLU A 343 -6.16 13.48 2.46
N TRP A 344 -5.74 12.68 3.43
CA TRP A 344 -4.43 12.79 4.06
C TRP A 344 -3.67 11.45 3.99
N PRO A 345 -2.44 11.38 3.44
CA PRO A 345 -1.68 12.45 2.79
C PRO A 345 -2.43 13.07 1.60
N ASP A 346 -2.20 14.36 1.30
CA ASP A 346 -2.90 15.03 0.20
C ASP A 346 -2.33 14.53 -1.15
N PRO A 347 -3.14 13.91 -2.04
CA PRO A 347 -2.69 13.50 -3.37
C PRO A 347 -2.45 14.68 -4.32
N LEU A 348 -3.05 15.85 -4.06
CA LEU A 348 -2.96 17.02 -4.96
C LEU A 348 -1.61 17.73 -4.87
N THR A 349 -0.79 17.46 -3.85
CA THR A 349 0.57 18.01 -3.77
C THR A 349 1.45 17.59 -4.95
N SER A 350 1.10 16.48 -5.62
CA SER A 350 1.73 16.03 -6.88
C SER A 350 1.04 16.51 -8.15
N CYS A 351 -0.03 17.30 -8.05
CA CYS A 351 -0.83 17.77 -9.18
C CYS A 351 -0.95 19.29 -9.19
N PRO A 352 0.10 20.02 -9.66
CA PRO A 352 0.10 21.47 -9.68
C PRO A 352 -1.11 22.06 -10.43
N GLY A 353 -1.77 23.03 -9.81
CA GLY A 353 -2.95 23.70 -10.38
C GLY A 353 -4.23 22.86 -10.34
N TYR A 354 -4.30 21.82 -9.52
CA TYR A 354 -5.53 21.11 -9.18
C TYR A 354 -6.05 21.62 -7.83
N ALA A 355 -7.38 21.63 -7.68
CA ALA A 355 -8.05 21.98 -6.44
C ALA A 355 -9.29 21.08 -6.29
N LEU A 356 -9.70 20.83 -5.05
CA LEU A 356 -10.92 20.07 -4.78
C LEU A 356 -12.18 20.88 -5.16
N PRO A 357 -13.28 20.20 -5.56
CA PRO A 357 -13.36 18.78 -5.83
C PRO A 357 -12.73 18.42 -7.17
N THR A 358 -11.89 17.39 -7.18
CA THR A 358 -11.42 16.75 -8.41
C THR A 358 -12.36 15.63 -8.84
N GLY A 359 -12.12 15.01 -10.00
CA GLY A 359 -12.81 13.77 -10.35
C GLY A 359 -12.40 12.60 -9.46
N LEU A 360 -13.23 11.56 -9.43
CA LEU A 360 -12.93 10.34 -8.72
C LEU A 360 -11.53 9.82 -9.15
N PRO A 361 -10.57 9.70 -8.22
CA PRO A 361 -9.24 9.21 -8.50
C PRO A 361 -9.29 7.79 -9.04
N ILE A 362 -8.48 7.53 -10.05
CA ILE A 362 -8.35 6.25 -10.72
C ILE A 362 -7.06 5.61 -10.22
N THR A 363 -7.11 4.35 -9.82
CA THR A 363 -5.93 3.64 -9.31
C THR A 363 -5.69 2.35 -10.05
N LEU A 364 -4.41 2.04 -10.24
CA LEU A 364 -3.91 0.75 -10.69
C LEU A 364 -2.98 0.19 -9.62
N GLN A 365 -3.32 -0.95 -9.00
CA GLN A 365 -2.43 -1.66 -8.07
C GLN A 365 -1.85 -2.90 -8.73
N LEU A 366 -0.52 -3.04 -8.66
CA LEU A 366 0.19 -4.13 -9.32
C LEU A 366 0.80 -5.16 -8.37
N GLY A 367 0.90 -4.89 -7.06
CA GLY A 367 1.44 -5.89 -6.14
C GLY A 367 1.95 -5.33 -4.82
N ASN A 368 2.14 -6.20 -3.83
CA ASN A 368 2.70 -5.76 -2.55
C ASN A 368 4.23 -5.62 -2.63
N TRP A 369 4.76 -4.54 -2.09
CA TRP A 369 6.21 -4.21 -2.12
C TRP A 369 6.81 -4.29 -3.52
N TYR A 370 6.00 -3.93 -4.52
CA TYR A 370 6.39 -3.79 -5.91
C TYR A 370 6.32 -2.30 -6.26
N TRP A 371 7.34 -1.76 -6.92
CA TRP A 371 7.50 -0.31 -7.09
C TRP A 371 7.60 0.05 -8.57
N PRO A 372 6.51 -0.14 -9.33
CA PRO A 372 6.49 0.23 -10.74
C PRO A 372 6.64 1.75 -10.91
N LYS A 373 7.24 2.18 -12.01
CA LYS A 373 7.27 3.58 -12.41
C LYS A 373 6.25 3.85 -13.53
N MET A 374 5.37 4.82 -13.33
CA MET A 374 4.51 5.36 -14.36
C MET A 374 5.36 6.15 -15.36
N THR A 375 5.40 5.67 -16.61
CA THR A 375 6.15 6.33 -17.70
C THR A 375 5.25 7.09 -18.65
N ALA A 376 3.97 6.72 -18.73
CA ALA A 376 2.95 7.42 -19.50
C ALA A 376 1.55 7.10 -18.98
N PHE A 377 0.59 7.97 -19.26
CA PHE A 377 -0.83 7.68 -19.09
C PHE A 377 -1.68 8.39 -20.15
N SER A 378 -2.91 7.93 -20.33
CA SER A 378 -3.96 8.63 -21.08
C SER A 378 -5.28 8.55 -20.34
N PHE A 379 -6.05 9.64 -20.35
CA PHE A 379 -7.39 9.69 -19.78
C PHE A 379 -8.34 10.34 -20.77
N LYS A 380 -9.38 9.60 -21.19
CA LYS A 380 -10.33 10.05 -22.20
C LYS A 380 -11.75 9.97 -21.68
N ARG A 381 -12.57 10.98 -22.01
CA ARG A 381 -14.02 11.00 -21.82
C ARG A 381 -14.70 10.94 -23.18
N ASP A 382 -15.52 9.93 -23.41
CA ASP A 382 -16.28 9.74 -24.65
C ASP A 382 -15.38 9.81 -25.91
N GLY A 383 -14.16 9.27 -25.79
CA GLY A 383 -13.15 9.22 -26.86
C GLY A 383 -12.25 10.46 -26.98
N ALA A 384 -12.60 11.59 -26.35
CA ALA A 384 -11.80 12.81 -26.33
C ALA A 384 -10.87 12.86 -25.11
N ASP A 385 -9.68 13.46 -25.26
CA ASP A 385 -8.76 13.65 -24.13
C ASP A 385 -9.39 14.53 -23.04
N ALA A 386 -9.24 14.10 -21.79
CA ALA A 386 -9.71 14.80 -20.61
C ALA A 386 -8.52 15.12 -19.68
N PRO A 387 -8.47 16.32 -19.07
CA PRO A 387 -7.36 16.68 -18.19
C PRO A 387 -7.27 15.75 -16.98
N ALA A 388 -6.09 15.15 -16.80
CA ALA A 388 -5.75 14.37 -15.62
C ALA A 388 -4.27 14.59 -15.26
N CYS A 389 -3.96 14.37 -13.98
CA CYS A 389 -2.62 14.33 -13.42
C CYS A 389 -2.32 12.90 -13.00
N GLY A 390 -1.11 12.40 -13.25
CA GLY A 390 -0.70 11.06 -12.87
C GLY A 390 0.55 11.07 -12.01
N PHE A 391 0.60 10.19 -11.01
CA PHE A 391 1.78 9.99 -10.18
C PHE A 391 1.86 8.56 -9.62
N ASP A 392 3.05 8.21 -9.17
CA ASP A 392 3.35 7.00 -8.40
C ASP A 392 4.28 7.33 -7.21
N ALA A 393 4.80 6.31 -6.52
CA ALA A 393 5.66 6.50 -5.35
C ALA A 393 7.00 7.23 -5.60
N ASN A 394 7.47 7.30 -6.84
CA ASN A 394 8.68 8.00 -7.24
C ASN A 394 8.42 9.51 -7.38
N ASP A 395 7.24 9.86 -7.91
CA ASP A 395 6.84 11.23 -8.23
C ASP A 395 5.94 11.86 -7.17
N TYR A 396 5.42 11.08 -6.20
CA TYR A 396 4.65 11.63 -5.10
C TYR A 396 5.50 12.61 -4.28
N VAL A 397 5.05 13.84 -4.13
CA VAL A 397 5.75 14.90 -3.40
C VAL A 397 4.81 15.53 -2.39
N ASN A 398 5.35 15.92 -1.24
CA ASN A 398 4.60 16.66 -0.22
C ASN A 398 5.55 17.67 0.45
N PRO A 399 5.10 18.90 0.78
CA PRO A 399 5.93 19.88 1.48
C PRO A 399 6.54 19.37 2.79
N GLN A 400 5.87 18.44 3.47
CA GLN A 400 6.36 17.81 4.69
C GLN A 400 7.02 16.46 4.37
N ALA A 401 8.31 16.32 4.68
CA ALA A 401 9.09 15.13 4.33
C ALA A 401 8.55 13.83 4.96
N SER A 402 8.03 13.88 6.18
CA SER A 402 7.38 12.74 6.84
C SER A 402 6.10 12.31 6.11
N VAL A 403 5.23 13.27 5.78
CA VAL A 403 3.98 13.02 5.06
C VAL A 403 4.24 12.55 3.64
N GLN A 404 5.30 13.07 2.99
CA GLN A 404 5.76 12.57 1.70
C GLN A 404 6.15 11.10 1.78
N LEU A 405 6.90 10.73 2.82
CA LEU A 405 7.33 9.36 3.02
C LEU A 405 6.12 8.43 3.22
N ASP A 406 5.15 8.83 4.03
CA ASP A 406 3.90 8.09 4.25
C ASP A 406 3.15 7.84 2.92
N GLY A 407 2.89 8.89 2.13
CA GLY A 407 2.16 8.73 0.87
C GLY A 407 2.92 7.90 -0.17
N ARG A 408 4.26 8.06 -0.26
CA ARG A 408 5.08 7.19 -1.13
C ARG A 408 4.99 5.74 -0.72
N ASN A 409 4.95 5.49 0.57
CA ASN A 409 4.93 4.15 1.08
C ASN A 409 3.56 3.48 0.94
N ASP A 410 2.45 4.20 1.11
CA ASP A 410 1.12 3.71 0.78
C ASP A 410 1.06 3.20 -0.67
N LEU A 411 1.66 3.95 -1.59
CA LEU A 411 1.77 3.57 -2.99
C LEU A 411 2.67 2.34 -3.18
N ARG A 412 3.82 2.29 -2.50
CA ARG A 412 4.78 1.15 -2.58
C ARG A 412 4.25 -0.14 -2.00
N ASP A 413 3.48 -0.06 -0.92
CA ASP A 413 2.89 -1.21 -0.25
C ASP A 413 1.88 -1.92 -1.16
N HIS A 414 1.36 -1.23 -2.19
CA HIS A 414 0.36 -1.74 -3.14
C HIS A 414 0.81 -1.73 -4.61
N GLY A 415 2.04 -1.25 -4.88
CA GLY A 415 2.52 -1.03 -6.25
C GLY A 415 1.54 -0.19 -7.05
N ALA A 416 1.05 0.86 -6.39
CA ALA A 416 -0.05 1.66 -6.85
C ALA A 416 0.40 2.88 -7.65
N MET A 417 -0.41 3.18 -8.64
CA MET A 417 -0.35 4.37 -9.48
C MET A 417 -1.69 5.07 -9.42
N VAL A 418 -1.68 6.40 -9.41
CA VAL A 418 -2.88 7.22 -9.26
C VAL A 418 -2.99 8.16 -10.46
N LEU A 419 -4.19 8.24 -11.05
CA LEU A 419 -4.59 9.34 -11.92
C LEU A 419 -5.68 10.15 -11.22
N ILE A 420 -5.49 11.47 -11.14
CA ILE A 420 -6.47 12.42 -10.64
C ILE A 420 -7.07 13.17 -11.84
N PRO A 421 -8.34 12.92 -12.22
CA PRO A 421 -9.03 13.75 -13.19
C PRO A 421 -9.22 15.17 -12.64
N ARG A 422 -9.04 16.20 -13.46
CA ARG A 422 -9.16 17.61 -13.00
C ARG A 422 -10.55 17.95 -12.50
N ASP A 423 -11.57 17.49 -13.22
CA ASP A 423 -12.97 17.83 -12.95
C ASP A 423 -13.74 16.59 -12.47
N PRO A 424 -14.80 16.79 -11.65
CA PRO A 424 -15.78 15.75 -11.35
C PRO A 424 -16.22 14.99 -12.60
N LEU A 425 -16.23 13.65 -12.50
CA LEU A 425 -16.63 12.79 -13.60
C LEU A 425 -18.09 13.06 -13.99
N LYS A 426 -18.38 13.02 -15.29
CA LYS A 426 -19.70 13.39 -15.83
C LYS A 426 -20.63 12.17 -15.86
N PRO A 427 -21.80 12.21 -15.21
CA PRO A 427 -22.81 11.17 -15.34
C PRO A 427 -23.20 10.91 -16.79
N GLY A 428 -23.37 9.64 -17.16
CA GLY A 428 -23.68 9.20 -18.52
C GLY A 428 -22.46 8.97 -19.41
N SER A 429 -21.30 9.57 -19.10
CA SER A 429 -20.08 9.44 -19.90
C SER A 429 -19.36 8.11 -19.69
N THR A 430 -18.64 7.68 -20.73
CA THR A 430 -17.69 6.57 -20.70
C THR A 430 -16.27 7.12 -20.63
N TYR A 431 -15.46 6.53 -19.76
CA TYR A 431 -14.06 6.90 -19.57
C TYR A 431 -13.14 5.76 -19.98
N SER A 432 -12.11 6.07 -20.75
CA SER A 432 -11.05 5.13 -21.12
C SER A 432 -9.74 5.59 -20.49
N VAL A 433 -9.05 4.64 -19.86
CA VAL A 433 -7.80 4.86 -19.13
C VAL A 433 -6.71 4.02 -19.76
N SER A 434 -5.50 4.57 -19.83
CA SER A 434 -4.29 3.80 -20.07
C SER A 434 -3.20 4.26 -19.12
N ILE A 435 -2.48 3.33 -18.50
CA ILE A 435 -1.30 3.60 -17.68
C ILE A 435 -0.17 2.67 -18.14
N THR A 436 0.98 3.25 -18.48
CA THR A 436 2.20 2.49 -18.74
C THR A 436 3.04 2.46 -17.47
N ALA A 437 3.17 1.25 -16.92
CA ALA A 437 3.96 0.96 -15.74
C ALA A 437 5.22 0.20 -16.17
N ASP A 438 6.37 0.81 -15.94
CA ASP A 438 7.66 0.42 -16.50
C ASP A 438 7.53 0.34 -18.05
N GLU A 439 7.53 -0.87 -18.61
CA GLU A 439 7.42 -1.15 -20.05
C GLU A 439 6.03 -1.71 -20.44
N LYS A 440 5.13 -1.92 -19.47
CA LYS A 440 3.84 -2.56 -19.71
C LYS A 440 2.69 -1.59 -19.59
N THR A 441 1.88 -1.52 -20.65
CA THR A 441 0.66 -0.72 -20.69
C THR A 441 -0.57 -1.51 -20.23
N TYR A 442 -1.35 -0.90 -19.35
CA TYR A 442 -2.63 -1.38 -18.85
C TYR A 442 -3.72 -0.44 -19.33
N SER A 443 -4.74 -0.96 -20.02
CA SER A 443 -5.83 -0.15 -20.56
C SER A 443 -7.17 -0.77 -20.25
N TRP A 444 -8.11 0.06 -19.79
CA TRP A 444 -9.46 -0.35 -19.43
C TRP A 444 -10.44 0.82 -19.58
N SER A 445 -11.73 0.54 -19.46
CA SER A 445 -12.76 1.57 -19.46
C SER A 445 -13.80 1.35 -18.38
N PHE A 446 -14.53 2.40 -18.03
CA PHE A 446 -15.66 2.35 -17.11
C PHE A 446 -16.69 3.42 -17.48
N LYS A 447 -17.91 3.31 -16.95
CA LYS A 447 -18.99 4.26 -17.20
C LYS A 447 -19.44 4.91 -15.90
N VAL A 448 -19.75 6.20 -15.96
CA VAL A 448 -20.46 6.87 -14.87
C VAL A 448 -21.96 6.74 -15.13
N VAL A 449 -22.68 6.11 -14.20
CA VAL A 449 -24.11 5.87 -14.32
C VAL A 449 -24.86 7.21 -14.17
N ALA A 450 -25.84 7.45 -15.03
CA ALA A 450 -26.76 8.58 -14.90
C ALA A 450 -27.77 8.27 -13.78
N LYS A 451 -28.01 9.23 -12.88
CA LYS A 451 -29.05 9.11 -11.85
C LYS A 451 -30.44 9.28 -12.44
#